data_AF-A0A9E4ZIY8-F1
#
_entry.id   AF-A0A9E4ZIY8-F1
#
_cell.length_a   1.000
_cell.length_b   1.000
_cell.length_c   1.000
_cell.angle_alpha   90.00
_cell.angle_beta   90.00
_cell.angle_gamma   90.00
#
_symmetry.space_group_name_H-M   'P 1'
#
loop_
_entity.id
_entity.type
_entity.pdbx_description
1 polymer ?
#
loop_
_entity_poly.entity_id
_entity_poly.type
_entity_poly.pdbx_seq_one_letter_code
_entity_poly.pdbx_strand_id
1 'polypeptide(L)'
;MQYSEGQVGRVFTVRIDDGEDFLREIQRFVAAMNIRCGTVQFLGAVRSATLVTGPKTPVIPPSPRAEEIFGGWELLGFATIYPGEDGPSIHLHAAAGKGIRSLAGCLREKAEVYLVVEAIVTEFVGITAKRLPDEKTGVNLPVFDRMLP
;
A
#
# COMPACT_ATOMS: atom_id res chain seq x y z
N MET A 1 -13.65 -16.92 -8.35
CA MET A 1 -12.63 -16.14 -7.61
C MET A 1 -11.30 -16.30 -8.33
N GLN A 2 -10.54 -15.23 -8.57
CA GLN A 2 -9.19 -15.36 -9.16
C GLN A 2 -8.15 -15.65 -8.08
N TYR A 3 -7.14 -16.47 -8.40
CA TYR A 3 -6.03 -16.75 -7.49
C TYR A 3 -4.75 -17.08 -8.25
N SER A 4 -3.62 -16.99 -7.55
CA SER A 4 -2.31 -17.49 -8.00
C SER A 4 -1.62 -18.14 -6.82
N GLU A 5 -0.77 -19.12 -7.07
CA GLU A 5 -0.06 -19.89 -6.06
C GLU A 5 1.45 -19.71 -6.23
N GLY A 6 2.15 -19.55 -5.13
CA GLY A 6 3.60 -19.31 -5.11
C GLY A 6 4.19 -19.57 -3.73
N GLN A 7 5.40 -19.07 -3.52
CA GLN A 7 6.18 -19.28 -2.31
C GLN A 7 6.72 -17.95 -1.75
N VAL A 8 7.05 -17.95 -0.46
CA VAL A 8 7.78 -16.83 0.15
C VAL A 8 9.21 -16.81 -0.39
N GLY A 9 9.64 -15.64 -0.86
CA GLY A 9 10.98 -15.35 -1.33
C GLY A 9 11.81 -14.63 -0.27
N ARG A 10 12.51 -13.57 -0.67
CA ARG A 10 13.36 -12.76 0.22
C ARG A 10 12.51 -11.96 1.23
N VAL A 11 13.07 -11.73 2.42
CA VAL A 11 12.50 -10.85 3.45
C VAL A 11 13.48 -9.71 3.72
N PHE A 12 12.96 -8.49 3.77
CA PHE A 12 13.73 -7.28 4.02
C PHE A 12 13.16 -6.54 5.22
N THR A 13 14.04 -5.95 6.03
CA THR A 13 13.69 -4.94 7.01
C THR A 13 14.17 -3.59 6.48
N VAL A 14 13.29 -2.60 6.50
CA VAL A 14 13.49 -1.28 5.89
C VAL A 14 13.15 -0.24 6.94
N ARG A 15 14.05 0.73 7.10
CA ARG A 15 13.85 1.92 7.93
C ARG A 15 13.71 3.12 7.01
N ILE A 16 12.66 3.90 7.21
CA ILE A 16 12.43 5.19 6.54
C ILE A 16 12.52 6.27 7.63
N ASP A 17 13.32 7.31 7.39
CA ASP A 17 13.71 8.32 8.37
C ASP A 17 12.78 9.55 8.36
N ASP A 18 12.87 10.36 9.44
CA ASP A 18 12.13 11.61 9.60
C ASP A 18 12.28 12.54 8.38
N GLY A 19 11.15 13.07 7.92
CA GLY A 19 11.08 13.99 6.78
C GLY A 19 11.06 13.32 5.39
N GLU A 20 11.28 12.01 5.30
CA GLU A 20 11.11 11.27 4.05
C GLU A 20 9.63 10.99 3.75
N ASP A 21 9.31 10.77 2.47
CA ASP A 21 7.96 10.33 2.07
C ASP A 21 7.91 8.80 1.99
N PHE A 22 7.13 8.18 2.87
CA PHE A 22 7.04 6.73 2.96
C PHE A 22 6.60 6.07 1.66
N LEU A 23 5.63 6.66 0.95
CA LEU A 23 5.09 6.09 -0.29
C LEU A 23 6.16 6.07 -1.39
N ARG A 24 6.93 7.16 -1.50
CA ARG A 24 8.03 7.28 -2.45
C ARG A 24 9.18 6.34 -2.12
N GLU A 25 9.59 6.27 -0.85
CA GLU A 25 10.73 5.46 -0.46
C GLU A 25 10.43 3.95 -0.58
N ILE A 26 9.22 3.51 -0.21
CA ILE A 26 8.85 2.09 -0.40
C ILE A 26 8.75 1.72 -1.88
N GLN A 27 8.23 2.62 -2.73
CA GLN A 27 8.19 2.44 -4.18
C GLN A 27 9.61 2.32 -4.77
N ARG A 28 10.52 3.22 -4.37
CA ARG A 28 11.93 3.19 -4.77
C ARG A 28 12.61 1.90 -4.33
N PHE A 29 12.39 1.46 -3.10
CA PHE A 29 12.96 0.22 -2.57
C PHE A 29 12.50 -1.01 -3.36
N VAL A 30 11.18 -1.15 -3.58
CA VAL A 30 10.59 -2.27 -4.33
C VAL A 30 11.14 -2.34 -5.76
N ALA A 31 11.27 -1.18 -6.42
CA ALA A 31 11.87 -1.11 -7.75
C ALA A 31 13.36 -1.49 -7.73
N ALA A 32 14.15 -0.93 -6.80
CA ALA A 32 15.59 -1.17 -6.71
C ALA A 32 15.92 -2.64 -6.42
N MET A 33 15.11 -3.31 -5.60
CA MET A 33 15.29 -4.72 -5.27
C MET A 33 14.64 -5.68 -6.29
N ASN A 34 13.99 -5.12 -7.33
CA ASN A 34 13.25 -5.85 -8.36
C ASN A 34 12.19 -6.81 -7.78
N ILE A 35 11.44 -6.36 -6.79
CA ILE A 35 10.38 -7.15 -6.15
C ILE A 35 9.12 -7.07 -7.02
N ARG A 36 8.75 -8.20 -7.63
CA ARG A 36 7.62 -8.28 -8.57
C ARG A 36 6.27 -8.44 -7.84
N CYS A 37 6.23 -9.35 -6.87
CA CYS A 37 5.07 -9.67 -6.06
C CYS A 37 5.49 -9.72 -4.60
N GLY A 38 4.62 -9.31 -3.68
CA GLY A 38 4.96 -9.33 -2.26
C GLY A 38 4.00 -8.55 -1.38
N THR A 39 4.37 -8.39 -0.12
CA THR A 39 3.65 -7.57 0.85
C THR A 39 4.59 -6.64 1.58
N VAL A 40 4.03 -5.57 2.13
CA VAL A 40 4.71 -4.69 3.07
C VAL A 40 3.89 -4.64 4.34
N GLN A 41 4.48 -4.96 5.48
CA GLN A 41 3.91 -4.72 6.80
C GLN A 41 4.69 -3.57 7.42
N PHE A 42 4.02 -2.61 8.05
CA PHE A 42 4.73 -1.46 8.58
C PHE A 42 4.05 -0.85 9.80
N LEU A 43 4.86 -0.18 10.61
CA LEU A 43 4.43 0.66 11.72
C LEU A 43 5.37 1.87 11.83
N GLY A 44 4.98 2.86 12.62
CA GLY A 44 5.80 4.06 12.85
C GLY A 44 4.92 5.28 13.00
N ALA A 45 5.42 6.45 12.64
CA ALA A 45 4.64 7.68 12.71
C ALA A 45 4.80 8.56 11.48
N VAL A 46 3.79 9.38 11.22
CA VAL A 46 3.78 10.41 10.18
C VAL A 46 3.51 11.78 10.75
N ARG A 47 4.22 12.78 10.25
CA ARG A 47 3.96 14.18 10.55
C ARG A 47 2.68 14.64 9.86
N SER A 48 2.49 14.19 8.61
CA SER A 48 1.28 14.43 7.82
C SER A 48 1.06 13.32 6.80
N ALA A 49 -0.20 13.03 6.49
CA ALA A 49 -0.55 12.05 5.47
C ALA A 49 -1.97 12.28 4.92
N THR A 50 -2.22 11.75 3.72
CA THR A 50 -3.57 11.70 3.13
C THR A 50 -4.10 10.27 3.12
N LEU A 51 -5.29 10.06 3.68
CA LEU A 51 -5.97 8.77 3.70
C LEU A 51 -7.30 8.84 2.97
N VAL A 52 -7.55 7.92 2.04
CA VAL A 52 -8.89 7.68 1.50
C VAL A 52 -9.62 6.71 2.43
N THR A 53 -10.62 7.20 3.15
CA THR A 53 -11.36 6.48 4.21
C THR A 53 -12.58 5.71 3.68
N GLY A 54 -12.60 5.45 2.37
CA GLY A 54 -13.70 4.79 1.67
C GLY A 54 -14.35 5.72 0.63
N PRO A 55 -15.43 5.27 -0.02
CA PRO A 55 -16.17 6.10 -0.96
C PRO A 55 -17.19 7.00 -0.24
N LYS A 56 -17.61 8.09 -0.88
CA LYS A 56 -18.71 8.95 -0.41
C LYS A 56 -20.04 8.18 -0.34
N THR A 57 -20.27 7.31 -1.32
CA THR A 57 -21.40 6.38 -1.40
C THR A 57 -20.95 5.05 -2.02
N PRO A 58 -21.58 3.91 -1.68
CA PRO A 58 -21.18 2.58 -2.16
C PRO A 58 -21.69 2.33 -3.59
N VAL A 59 -21.20 3.12 -4.55
CA VAL A 59 -21.51 3.01 -5.99
C VAL A 59 -20.25 2.73 -6.80
N ILE A 60 -20.44 2.23 -8.03
CA ILE A 60 -19.37 1.93 -8.98
C ILE A 60 -19.57 2.80 -10.24
N PRO A 61 -18.56 3.58 -10.68
CA PRO A 61 -17.26 3.79 -10.04
C PRO A 61 -17.35 4.60 -8.73
N PRO A 62 -16.43 4.39 -7.76
CA PRO A 62 -16.49 5.06 -6.47
C PRO A 62 -15.98 6.51 -6.54
N SER A 63 -16.65 7.42 -5.83
CA SER A 63 -16.09 8.74 -5.52
C SER A 63 -15.38 8.67 -4.16
N PRO A 64 -14.04 8.86 -4.07
CA PRO A 64 -13.31 8.69 -2.82
C PRO A 64 -13.60 9.82 -1.82
N ARG A 65 -13.54 9.50 -0.53
CA ARG A 65 -13.47 10.45 0.57
C ARG A 65 -12.04 10.48 1.10
N ALA A 66 -11.36 11.61 0.90
CA ALA A 66 -10.01 11.83 1.40
C ALA A 66 -10.05 12.63 2.71
N GLU A 67 -9.18 12.27 3.64
CA GLU A 67 -8.97 12.95 4.91
C GLU A 67 -7.47 13.23 5.03
N GLU A 68 -7.11 14.47 5.38
CA GLU A 68 -5.72 14.85 5.66
C GLU A 68 -5.49 14.86 7.17
N ILE A 69 -4.37 14.28 7.60
CA ILE A 69 -3.94 14.27 9.00
C ILE A 69 -2.65 15.06 9.18
N PHE A 70 -2.54 15.75 10.31
CA PHE A 70 -1.37 16.57 10.66
C PHE A 70 -0.98 16.42 12.14
N GLY A 71 0.31 16.60 12.39
CA GLY A 71 0.91 16.78 13.71
C GLY A 71 1.19 15.49 14.46
N GLY A 72 1.80 14.50 13.80
CA GLY A 72 2.30 13.28 14.47
C GLY A 72 1.20 12.27 14.76
N TRP A 73 0.99 11.34 13.83
CA TRP A 73 0.04 10.23 13.96
C TRP A 73 0.80 8.91 13.88
N GLU A 74 0.48 7.98 14.77
CA GLU A 74 1.00 6.61 14.76
C GLU A 74 0.33 5.83 13.62
N LEU A 75 1.09 5.01 12.91
CA LEU A 75 0.64 4.15 11.82
C LEU A 75 0.80 2.68 12.18
N LEU A 76 -0.17 1.87 11.75
CA LEU A 76 -0.05 0.44 11.59
C LEU A 76 -0.70 0.07 10.25
N GLY A 77 0.03 -0.58 9.35
CA GLY A 77 -0.46 -0.81 8.00
C GLY A 77 0.09 -2.03 7.27
N PHE A 78 -0.52 -2.26 6.11
CA PHE A 78 -0.25 -3.38 5.24
C PHE A 78 -0.35 -2.95 3.77
N ALA A 79 0.49 -3.53 2.91
CA ALA A 79 0.47 -3.31 1.47
C ALA A 79 0.58 -4.61 0.69
N THR A 80 0.05 -4.60 -0.52
CA THR A 80 0.34 -5.60 -1.56
C THR A 80 1.16 -4.97 -2.67
N ILE A 81 2.12 -5.73 -3.20
CA ILE A 81 2.98 -5.37 -4.33
C ILE A 81 2.61 -6.28 -5.48
N TYR A 82 2.26 -5.70 -6.63
CA TYR A 82 2.10 -6.42 -7.90
C TYR A 82 2.72 -5.61 -9.05
N PRO A 83 3.03 -6.22 -10.20
CA PRO A 83 3.41 -5.47 -11.40
C PRO A 83 2.25 -4.59 -11.89
N GLY A 84 2.47 -3.29 -12.06
CA GLY A 84 1.59 -2.38 -12.80
C GLY A 84 2.05 -2.17 -14.25
N GLU A 85 1.49 -1.17 -14.92
CA GLU A 85 1.85 -0.82 -16.31
C GLU A 85 3.26 -0.24 -16.41
N ASP A 86 3.60 0.74 -15.57
CA ASP A 86 4.87 1.49 -15.65
C ASP A 86 5.91 1.07 -14.60
N GLY A 87 5.61 0.08 -13.77
CA GLY A 87 6.48 -0.32 -12.66
C GLY A 87 5.73 -1.09 -11.57
N PRO A 88 6.34 -1.27 -10.38
CA PRO A 88 5.63 -1.90 -9.28
C PRO A 88 4.42 -1.06 -8.87
N SER A 89 3.31 -1.71 -8.59
CA SER A 89 2.08 -1.10 -8.11
C SER A 89 1.84 -1.55 -6.67
N ILE A 90 2.03 -0.61 -5.74
CA ILE A 90 1.88 -0.83 -4.31
C ILE A 90 0.53 -0.27 -3.86
N HIS A 91 -0.31 -1.10 -3.26
CA HIS A 91 -1.58 -0.68 -2.68
C HIS A 91 -1.55 -0.94 -1.19
N LEU A 92 -1.64 0.16 -0.43
CA LEU A 92 -1.39 0.21 1.00
C LEU A 92 -2.58 0.79 1.75
N HIS A 93 -2.90 0.17 2.87
CA HIS A 93 -3.90 0.62 3.83
C HIS A 93 -3.23 0.73 5.20
N ALA A 94 -3.67 1.70 5.99
CA ALA A 94 -3.19 1.90 7.35
C ALA A 94 -4.32 2.33 8.27
N ALA A 95 -4.20 1.94 9.54
CA ALA A 95 -4.82 2.63 10.65
C ALA A 95 -3.86 3.71 11.14
N ALA A 96 -4.35 4.94 11.30
CA ALA A 96 -3.65 6.09 11.82
C ALA A 96 -4.28 6.52 13.15
N GLY A 97 -3.48 6.66 14.21
CA GLY A 97 -3.94 7.01 15.56
C GLY A 97 -3.30 8.29 16.11
N LYS A 98 -4.09 9.11 16.82
CA LYS A 98 -3.61 10.26 17.60
C LYS A 98 -4.51 10.56 18.79
N GLY A 99 -3.99 10.38 20.00
CA GLY A 99 -4.79 10.47 21.22
C GLY A 99 -5.95 9.46 21.18
N ILE A 100 -7.18 9.93 21.36
CA ILE A 100 -8.38 9.09 21.29
C ILE A 100 -8.99 8.97 19.87
N ARG A 101 -8.34 9.53 18.84
CA ARG A 101 -8.83 9.53 17.47
C ARG A 101 -8.11 8.47 16.64
N SER A 102 -8.86 7.80 15.76
CA SER A 102 -8.33 6.87 14.78
C SER A 102 -9.00 7.05 13.42
N LEU A 103 -8.21 6.98 12.35
CA LEU A 103 -8.69 6.86 10.98
C LEU A 103 -8.14 5.57 10.38
N ALA A 104 -8.90 4.92 9.51
CA ALA A 104 -8.41 3.80 8.73
C ALA A 104 -8.75 4.04 7.27
N GLY A 105 -7.79 3.79 6.37
CA GLY A 105 -7.98 4.08 4.96
C GLY A 105 -6.82 3.66 4.10
N CYS A 106 -6.98 3.88 2.80
CA CYS A 106 -5.92 3.75 1.82
C CYS A 106 -5.01 4.97 1.92
N LEU A 107 -3.74 4.77 2.26
CA LEU A 107 -2.77 5.85 2.31
C LEU A 107 -2.40 6.25 0.87
N ARG A 108 -2.45 7.54 0.53
CA ARG A 108 -2.27 8.03 -0.85
C ARG A 108 -1.53 9.35 -0.88
N GLU A 109 -1.01 9.68 -2.05
CA GLU A 109 -0.41 10.98 -2.42
C GLU A 109 0.84 11.37 -1.64
N LYS A 110 0.76 11.49 -0.31
CA LYS A 110 1.86 11.87 0.57
C LYS A 110 1.73 11.18 1.93
N ALA A 111 2.88 10.77 2.48
CA ALA A 111 3.01 10.29 3.85
C ALA A 111 4.39 10.67 4.40
N GLU A 112 4.49 11.86 4.98
CA GLU A 112 5.75 12.37 5.53
C GLU A 112 6.03 11.74 6.89
N VAL A 113 7.11 10.97 6.96
CA VAL A 113 7.52 10.24 8.16
C VAL A 113 7.88 11.21 9.29
N TYR A 114 7.44 10.85 10.50
CA TYR A 114 7.86 11.48 11.75
C TYR A 114 8.64 10.46 12.57
N LEU A 115 9.87 10.80 12.94
CA LEU A 115 10.84 9.92 13.62
C LEU A 115 11.27 8.71 12.77
N VAL A 116 10.37 7.77 12.53
CA VAL A 116 10.66 6.54 11.78
C VAL A 116 9.38 5.86 11.27
N VAL A 117 9.49 5.22 10.11
CA VAL A 117 8.62 4.10 9.72
C VAL A 117 9.49 2.86 9.53
N GLU A 118 9.12 1.79 10.22
CA GLU A 118 9.73 0.47 10.12
C GLU A 118 8.83 -0.40 9.22
N ALA A 119 9.40 -0.90 8.13
CA ALA A 119 8.69 -1.74 7.17
C ALA A 119 9.38 -3.10 7.00
N ILE A 120 8.59 -4.16 6.98
CA ILE A 120 8.99 -5.51 6.61
C ILE A 120 8.44 -5.77 5.21
N VAL A 121 9.33 -6.00 4.25
CA VAL A 121 8.95 -6.35 2.88
C VAL A 121 9.17 -7.84 2.68
N THR A 122 8.10 -8.56 2.37
CA THR A 122 8.14 -9.99 2.08
C THR A 122 7.88 -10.19 0.60
N GLU A 123 8.90 -10.63 -0.14
CA GLU A 123 8.77 -10.98 -1.56
C GLU A 123 8.04 -12.32 -1.71
N PHE A 124 7.24 -12.45 -2.78
CA PHE A 124 6.66 -13.71 -3.22
C PHE A 124 7.17 -14.09 -4.61
N VAL A 125 7.50 -15.37 -4.79
CA VAL A 125 7.99 -15.95 -6.04
C VAL A 125 7.01 -17.00 -6.56
N GLY A 126 6.98 -17.22 -7.88
CA GLY A 126 6.03 -18.13 -8.52
C GLY A 126 4.59 -17.61 -8.65
N ILE A 127 4.29 -16.43 -8.10
CA ILE A 127 2.99 -15.75 -8.26
C ILE A 127 2.90 -15.08 -9.63
N THR A 128 1.86 -15.41 -10.39
CA THR A 128 1.49 -14.71 -11.62
C THR A 128 0.37 -13.72 -11.32
N ALA A 129 0.73 -12.44 -11.22
CA ALA A 129 -0.20 -11.36 -10.97
C ALA A 129 0.18 -10.10 -11.75
N LYS A 130 -0.82 -9.26 -12.03
CA LYS A 130 -0.65 -7.87 -12.45
C LYS A 130 -1.72 -7.01 -11.79
N ARG A 131 -1.52 -5.70 -11.69
CA ARG A 131 -2.57 -4.74 -11.37
C ARG A 131 -2.89 -3.93 -12.61
N LEU A 132 -4.10 -4.09 -13.14
CA LEU A 132 -4.52 -3.51 -14.42
C LEU A 132 -5.70 -2.55 -14.22
N PRO A 133 -5.84 -1.52 -15.08
CA PRO A 133 -7.04 -0.70 -15.11
C PRO A 133 -8.29 -1.55 -15.38
N ASP A 134 -9.35 -1.31 -14.61
CA ASP A 134 -10.66 -1.91 -14.83
C ASP A 134 -11.68 -0.83 -15.18
N GLU A 135 -12.18 -0.84 -16.42
CA GLU A 135 -13.09 0.19 -16.94
C GLU A 135 -14.39 0.31 -16.14
N LYS A 136 -14.89 -0.82 -15.64
CA LYS A 136 -16.14 -0.86 -14.88
C LYS A 136 -15.99 -0.13 -13.55
N THR A 137 -14.91 -0.37 -12.83
CA THR A 137 -14.68 0.18 -11.49
C THR A 137 -13.92 1.50 -11.49
N GLY A 138 -13.24 1.84 -12.58
CA GLY A 138 -12.42 3.04 -12.69
C GLY A 138 -11.18 3.01 -11.79
N VAL A 139 -10.77 1.83 -11.31
CA VAL A 139 -9.58 1.65 -10.47
C VAL A 139 -8.71 0.50 -10.99
N ASN A 140 -7.45 0.45 -10.55
CA ASN A 140 -6.55 -0.63 -10.93
C ASN A 140 -6.75 -1.83 -9.98
N LEU A 141 -7.16 -2.97 -10.52
CA LEU A 141 -7.45 -4.19 -9.77
C LEU A 141 -6.36 -5.25 -9.99
N PRO A 142 -6.02 -6.04 -8.96
CA PRO A 142 -5.16 -7.20 -9.15
C PRO A 142 -5.89 -8.26 -10.00
N VAL A 143 -5.18 -8.81 -10.98
CA VAL A 143 -5.60 -9.93 -11.81
C VAL A 143 -4.64 -11.10 -11.61
N PHE A 144 -5.18 -12.31 -11.55
CA PHE A 144 -4.42 -13.55 -11.34
C PHE A 144 -4.70 -14.58 -12.43
N ASP A 145 -3.79 -15.55 -12.57
CA ASP A 145 -3.77 -16.52 -13.67
C ASP A 145 -4.75 -17.69 -13.54
N ARG A 146 -5.27 -17.97 -12.34
CA ARG A 146 -6.18 -19.09 -12.10
C ARG A 146 -7.55 -18.61 -11.65
N MET A 147 -8.56 -19.41 -11.96
CA MET A 147 -9.93 -19.24 -11.49
C MET A 147 -10.28 -20.41 -10.58
N LEU A 148 -10.78 -20.10 -9.38
CA LEU A 148 -11.42 -21.10 -8.53
C LEU A 148 -12.71 -21.55 -9.22
N PRO A 149 -12.92 -22.87 -9.41
CA PRO A 149 -14.14 -23.41 -9.99
C PRO A 149 -15.42 -22.96 -9.27
#